data_AF-A0A177VD37-F1
#
_entry.id   AF-A0A177VD37-F1
#
_cell.length_a   1.000
_cell.length_b   1.000
_cell.length_c   1.000
_cell.angle_alpha   90.00
_cell.angle_beta   90.00
_cell.angle_gamma   90.00
#
_symmetry.space_group_name_H-M   'P 1'
#
loop_
_entity.id
_entity.type
_entity.pdbx_description
1 polymer ?
#
loop_
_entity_poly.entity_id
_entity_poly.type
_entity_poly.pdbx_seq_one_letter_code
_entity_poly.pdbx_strand_id
1 'polypeptide(L)'
;MLTTTISNAYLVIPTLNALQRLQLSLRTAEAQESQVVRDVRIKSWSNSTRFRWPKGPKHPTATHPDPSAVARFFATPELVLIVLDHLLADRIDLLVVASVCKRLRTPALQAWVRNLDFHHDSFEEKLELLQANTHLLAHIRYLRIFNCVEWFDFKNPNRKRPPSFWDQIKALLSLLAAHMPSHAEGPLLDIVIDVDDGDALYQALRPHPKLGRRIAALRLFDLCRFSAARISKSVDRYSTSGWTSLALLLKDALPRTSSAENLRVVEYKCYSVSQEVEFRRAAKRIFWSTLTDQCKSLHELGLLISFGDDAHQLLLQGNFPSLKTFELREIMEDETLLNVEAISAPFQLCKNWSSVEASRVETKEFSSSPDTFKHLPSAENASVAELNGLIKDGARPLRASALLKKLTADRTSGIRDDNRFSDLGMEAWEGVRPEFLEDLTFLEVTPVADLVDLHDLQFGQLFASDLFPNLAELHIRLVDEECGISTLDVLFCHLASSTSLRVLGIFDRNRREADLLIYQPCY
;
A
#
# COMPACT_ATOMS: atom_id res chain seq x y z
N MET A 1 -3.91 -57.97 -24.14
CA MET A 1 -3.57 -57.37 -22.84
C MET A 1 -3.98 -55.92 -22.88
N LEU A 2 -4.72 -55.46 -21.87
CA LEU A 2 -5.26 -54.10 -21.72
C LEU A 2 -4.57 -53.46 -20.52
N THR A 3 -3.93 -52.31 -20.69
CA THR A 3 -3.51 -51.43 -19.59
C THR A 3 -3.64 -49.97 -20.01
N THR A 4 -4.88 -49.51 -19.89
CA THR A 4 -5.35 -48.18 -19.45
C THR A 4 -4.31 -47.05 -19.36
N THR A 5 -4.54 -45.99 -20.15
CA THR A 5 -4.03 -44.64 -19.93
C THR A 5 -5.02 -43.88 -19.04
N ILE A 6 -4.58 -43.25 -17.95
CA ILE A 6 -5.41 -42.33 -17.15
C ILE A 6 -4.75 -40.95 -17.11
N SER A 7 -5.56 -39.94 -17.40
CA SER A 7 -5.22 -38.52 -17.38
C SER A 7 -5.18 -37.98 -15.96
N ASN A 8 -4.18 -37.15 -15.64
CA ASN A 8 -4.22 -36.20 -14.52
C ASN A 8 -3.92 -34.80 -15.06
N ALA A 9 -4.98 -34.10 -15.46
CA ALA A 9 -5.02 -32.64 -15.43
C ALA A 9 -5.52 -32.16 -14.04
N TYR A 10 -5.56 -30.85 -13.84
CA TYR A 10 -5.95 -30.11 -12.62
C TYR A 10 -4.88 -30.01 -11.50
N LEU A 11 -4.27 -28.82 -11.38
CA LEU A 11 -4.22 -27.98 -10.15
C LEU A 11 -3.26 -26.78 -10.32
N VAL A 12 -3.66 -25.74 -11.08
CA VAL A 12 -2.91 -24.45 -11.21
C VAL A 12 -3.87 -23.24 -11.10
N ILE A 13 -4.96 -23.42 -10.34
CA ILE A 13 -6.14 -22.54 -10.37
C ILE A 13 -6.31 -21.60 -9.14
N PRO A 14 -5.90 -21.93 -7.89
CA PRO A 14 -6.27 -21.12 -6.71
C PRO A 14 -5.68 -19.71 -6.64
N THR A 15 -4.37 -19.54 -6.85
CA THR A 15 -3.67 -18.26 -6.64
C THR A 15 -4.02 -17.20 -7.69
N LEU A 16 -4.18 -17.61 -8.95
CA LEU A 16 -4.64 -16.72 -10.02
C LEU A 16 -6.06 -16.20 -9.72
N ASN A 17 -6.94 -17.06 -9.18
CA ASN A 17 -8.30 -16.69 -8.81
C ASN A 17 -8.35 -15.65 -7.67
N ALA A 18 -7.42 -15.64 -6.73
CA ALA A 18 -7.42 -14.68 -5.62
C ALA A 18 -7.10 -13.25 -6.10
N LEU A 19 -6.03 -13.09 -6.88
CA LEU A 19 -5.68 -11.80 -7.49
C LEU A 19 -6.76 -11.34 -8.49
N GLN A 20 -7.33 -12.27 -9.27
CA GLN A 20 -8.45 -11.97 -10.17
C GLN A 20 -9.72 -11.55 -9.41
N ARG A 21 -10.03 -12.13 -8.25
CA ARG A 21 -11.15 -11.71 -7.40
C ARG A 21 -10.94 -10.32 -6.81
N LEU A 22 -9.73 -9.99 -6.36
CA LEU A 22 -9.39 -8.65 -5.89
C LEU A 22 -9.48 -7.61 -7.02
N GLN A 23 -8.95 -7.91 -8.21
CA GLN A 23 -9.08 -7.06 -9.39
C GLN A 23 -10.54 -6.91 -9.84
N LEU A 24 -11.34 -7.99 -9.80
CA LEU A 24 -12.76 -7.96 -10.15
C LEU A 24 -13.59 -7.17 -9.12
N SER A 25 -13.26 -7.28 -7.84
CA SER A 25 -13.88 -6.49 -6.76
C SER A 25 -13.57 -4.99 -6.94
N LEU A 26 -12.31 -4.64 -7.18
CA LEU A 26 -11.89 -3.27 -7.46
C LEU A 26 -12.63 -2.71 -8.69
N ARG A 27 -12.67 -3.45 -9.80
CA ARG A 27 -13.43 -3.07 -11.01
C ARG A 27 -14.94 -2.93 -10.76
N THR A 28 -15.51 -3.75 -9.88
CA THR A 28 -16.94 -3.66 -9.52
C THR A 28 -17.21 -2.39 -8.72
N ALA A 29 -16.33 -2.04 -7.76
CA ALA A 29 -16.39 -0.79 -7.03
C ALA A 29 -16.18 0.43 -7.94
N GLU A 30 -15.22 0.40 -8.87
CA GLU A 30 -14.98 1.45 -9.86
C GLU A 30 -16.16 1.62 -10.84
N ALA A 31 -16.76 0.52 -11.30
CA ALA A 31 -17.95 0.55 -12.15
C ALA A 31 -19.18 1.10 -11.40
N GLN A 32 -19.31 0.78 -10.11
CA GLN A 32 -20.33 1.34 -9.23
C GLN A 32 -20.09 2.83 -8.98
N GLU A 33 -18.86 3.26 -8.69
CA GLU A 33 -18.49 4.68 -8.58
C GLU A 33 -18.87 5.44 -9.85
N SER A 34 -18.48 4.91 -11.01
CA SER A 34 -18.76 5.48 -12.33
C SER A 34 -20.27 5.60 -12.57
N GLN A 35 -21.05 4.55 -12.30
CA GLN A 35 -22.50 4.59 -12.44
C GLN A 35 -23.16 5.62 -11.49
N VAL A 36 -22.72 5.71 -10.23
CA VAL A 36 -23.26 6.72 -9.30
C VAL A 36 -22.83 8.14 -9.71
N VAL A 37 -21.64 8.33 -10.26
CA VAL A 37 -21.20 9.62 -10.85
C VAL A 37 -22.14 10.04 -12.00
N ARG A 38 -22.49 9.12 -12.91
CA ARG A 38 -23.49 9.37 -13.98
C ARG A 38 -24.86 9.72 -13.40
N ASP A 39 -25.34 9.01 -12.39
CA ASP A 39 -26.63 9.28 -11.75
C ASP A 39 -26.65 10.63 -11.01
N VAL A 40 -25.55 11.01 -10.37
CA VAL A 40 -25.36 12.32 -9.73
C VAL A 40 -25.34 13.43 -10.77
N ARG A 41 -24.68 13.23 -11.93
CA ARG A 41 -24.70 14.19 -13.06
C ARG A 41 -26.13 14.49 -13.51
N ILE A 42 -26.94 13.45 -13.76
CA ILE A 42 -28.36 13.59 -14.17
C ILE A 42 -29.16 14.38 -13.13
N LYS A 43 -28.95 14.11 -11.83
CA LYS A 43 -29.65 14.79 -10.72
C LYS A 43 -29.13 16.21 -10.42
N SER A 44 -27.90 16.55 -10.85
CA SER A 44 -27.25 17.85 -10.57
C SER A 44 -27.86 19.00 -11.39
N TRP A 45 -28.12 18.77 -12.68
CA TRP A 45 -28.45 19.84 -13.64
C TRP A 45 -29.83 20.49 -13.47
N SER A 46 -30.76 19.89 -12.72
CA SER A 46 -32.15 20.36 -12.69
C SER A 46 -32.47 21.47 -11.68
N ASN A 47 -31.64 21.71 -10.65
CA ASN A 47 -32.01 22.58 -9.53
C ASN A 47 -30.80 23.25 -8.82
N SER A 48 -30.11 24.19 -9.49
CA SER A 48 -29.07 25.01 -8.84
C SER A 48 -29.64 26.28 -8.20
N THR A 49 -30.34 26.14 -7.08
CA THR A 49 -30.67 27.27 -6.20
C THR A 49 -29.50 27.56 -5.26
N ARG A 50 -28.99 28.81 -5.25
CA ARG A 50 -27.87 29.21 -4.37
C ARG A 50 -28.24 28.94 -2.91
N PHE A 51 -27.56 27.99 -2.28
CA PHE A 51 -27.76 27.65 -0.87
C PHE A 51 -27.30 28.82 0.00
N ARG A 52 -28.24 29.64 0.48
CA ARG A 52 -27.98 30.58 1.57
C ARG A 52 -28.12 29.84 2.88
N TRP A 53 -27.02 29.72 3.62
CA TRP A 53 -27.08 29.45 5.05
C TRP A 53 -28.04 30.46 5.71
N PRO A 54 -28.90 30.02 6.64
CA PRO A 54 -29.82 30.93 7.32
C PRO A 54 -29.01 32.02 8.02
N LYS A 55 -29.24 33.28 7.63
CA LYS A 55 -28.61 34.42 8.29
C LYS A 55 -29.09 34.47 9.74
N GLY A 56 -28.17 34.68 10.68
CA GLY A 56 -28.44 34.67 12.12
C GLY A 56 -29.64 35.56 12.52
N PRO A 57 -30.40 35.17 13.55
CA PRO A 57 -31.69 35.77 13.86
C PRO A 57 -31.57 37.26 14.24
N LYS A 58 -32.43 38.09 13.63
CA LYS A 58 -32.64 39.49 14.04
C LYS A 58 -33.81 39.57 15.02
N HIS A 59 -33.48 39.87 16.28
CA HIS A 59 -34.37 40.15 17.43
C HIS A 59 -35.42 39.09 17.83
N PRO A 60 -35.51 38.73 19.13
CA PRO A 60 -36.47 37.75 19.63
C PRO A 60 -37.78 38.41 20.11
N THR A 61 -38.86 38.26 19.34
CA THR A 61 -40.23 38.60 19.80
C THR A 61 -41.27 37.57 19.34
N ALA A 62 -40.99 36.29 19.58
CA ALA A 62 -41.96 35.20 19.67
C ALA A 62 -41.26 33.93 20.20
N THR A 63 -41.95 33.14 21.02
CA THR A 63 -41.47 31.82 21.47
C THR A 63 -41.49 30.85 20.29
N HIS A 64 -40.40 30.80 19.52
CA HIS A 64 -40.25 29.81 18.46
C HIS A 64 -40.13 28.40 19.05
N PRO A 65 -40.77 27.38 18.46
CA PRO A 65 -40.60 26.00 18.88
C PRO A 65 -39.15 25.56 18.67
N ASP A 66 -38.63 24.73 19.59
CA ASP A 66 -37.26 24.28 19.56
C ASP A 66 -36.90 23.58 18.22
N PRO A 67 -35.71 23.86 17.65
CA PRO A 67 -35.30 23.23 16.40
C PRO A 67 -35.09 21.73 16.61
N SER A 68 -35.68 20.94 15.70
CA SER A 68 -35.55 19.48 15.71
C SER A 68 -34.08 19.04 15.71
N ALA A 69 -33.79 17.84 16.23
CA ALA A 69 -32.43 17.30 16.27
C ALA A 69 -31.77 17.29 14.86
N VAL A 70 -32.54 16.97 13.82
CA VAL A 70 -32.10 17.03 12.41
C VAL A 70 -31.79 18.47 11.96
N ALA A 71 -32.61 19.45 12.36
CA ALA A 71 -32.34 20.86 12.07
C ALA A 71 -31.07 21.36 12.78
N ARG A 72 -30.85 20.92 14.03
CA ARG A 72 -29.63 21.22 14.79
C ARG A 72 -28.39 20.56 14.18
N PHE A 73 -28.44 19.28 13.81
CA PHE A 73 -27.35 18.60 13.11
C PHE A 73 -26.91 19.35 11.85
N PHE A 74 -27.84 19.73 10.98
CA PHE A 74 -27.53 20.50 9.77
C PHE A 74 -27.14 21.97 10.03
N ALA A 75 -27.36 22.49 11.25
CA ALA A 75 -26.92 23.82 11.67
C ALA A 75 -25.51 23.81 12.30
N THR A 76 -24.92 22.64 12.53
CA THR A 76 -23.56 22.45 13.08
C THR A 76 -22.66 21.82 12.00
N PRO A 77 -21.95 22.62 11.19
CA PRO A 77 -21.11 22.11 10.09
C PRO A 77 -20.08 21.08 10.53
N GLU A 78 -19.59 21.17 11.76
CA GLU A 78 -18.60 20.28 12.36
C GLU A 78 -19.13 18.84 12.45
N LEU A 79 -20.39 18.65 12.85
CA LEU A 79 -21.03 17.33 12.90
C LEU A 79 -21.23 16.75 11.50
N VAL A 80 -21.55 17.60 10.52
CA VAL A 80 -21.65 17.20 9.11
C VAL A 80 -20.29 16.76 8.59
N LEU A 81 -19.21 17.51 8.88
CA LEU A 81 -17.85 17.15 8.47
C LEU A 81 -17.40 15.84 9.12
N ILE A 82 -17.63 15.64 10.43
CA ILE A 82 -17.29 14.38 11.12
C ILE A 82 -17.98 13.18 10.43
N VAL A 83 -19.28 13.27 10.11
CA VAL A 83 -19.99 12.19 9.42
C VAL A 83 -19.40 11.95 8.03
N LEU A 84 -19.14 13.01 7.24
CA LEU A 84 -18.55 12.86 5.90
C LEU A 84 -17.12 12.32 5.94
N ASP A 85 -16.34 12.65 6.97
CA ASP A 85 -14.98 12.14 7.14
C ASP A 85 -14.98 10.66 7.57
N HIS A 86 -16.02 10.16 8.27
CA HIS A 86 -16.22 8.72 8.48
C HIS A 86 -16.61 8.01 7.17
N LEU A 87 -17.46 8.64 6.35
CA LEU A 87 -17.84 8.12 5.04
C LEU A 87 -16.71 8.22 3.99
N LEU A 88 -15.58 8.91 4.26
CA LEU A 88 -14.42 8.86 3.37
C LEU A 88 -13.77 7.47 3.31
N ALA A 89 -14.04 6.59 4.28
CA ALA A 89 -13.58 5.20 4.28
C ALA A 89 -14.16 4.40 3.10
N ASP A 90 -15.41 4.66 2.71
CA ASP A 90 -15.99 4.17 1.45
C ASP A 90 -16.47 5.34 0.59
N ARG A 91 -15.67 5.71 -0.41
CA ARG A 91 -15.94 6.84 -1.30
C ARG A 91 -17.27 6.71 -2.06
N ILE A 92 -17.83 5.50 -2.20
CA ILE A 92 -19.13 5.28 -2.84
C ILE A 92 -20.25 5.84 -1.95
N ASP A 93 -20.17 5.71 -0.62
CA ASP A 93 -21.19 6.22 0.30
C ASP A 93 -21.34 7.74 0.21
N LEU A 94 -20.24 8.48 -0.01
CA LEU A 94 -20.31 9.93 -0.23
C LEU A 94 -21.11 10.29 -1.49
N LEU A 95 -20.96 9.52 -2.57
CA LEU A 95 -21.74 9.71 -3.79
C LEU A 95 -23.21 9.32 -3.60
N VAL A 96 -23.47 8.22 -2.88
CA VAL A 96 -24.83 7.79 -2.52
C VAL A 96 -25.52 8.88 -1.68
N VAL A 97 -24.88 9.36 -0.61
CA VAL A 97 -25.35 10.47 0.24
C VAL A 97 -25.60 11.73 -0.57
N ALA A 98 -24.70 12.08 -1.51
CA ALA A 98 -24.88 13.23 -2.39
C ALA A 98 -26.08 13.08 -3.34
N SER A 99 -26.38 11.85 -3.78
CA SER A 99 -27.51 11.55 -4.64
C SER A 99 -28.85 11.66 -3.89
N VAL A 100 -28.93 11.17 -2.64
CA VAL A 100 -30.18 11.09 -1.86
C VAL A 100 -30.48 12.37 -1.06
N CYS A 101 -29.47 13.01 -0.46
CA CYS A 101 -29.66 14.13 0.45
C CYS A 101 -29.25 15.46 -0.18
N LYS A 102 -30.23 16.27 -0.62
CA LYS A 102 -30.00 17.61 -1.20
C LYS A 102 -29.18 18.53 -0.30
N ARG A 103 -29.28 18.40 1.04
CA ARG A 103 -28.51 19.21 2.01
C ARG A 103 -27.04 18.77 2.13
N LEU A 104 -26.76 17.47 1.95
CA LEU A 104 -25.40 16.93 2.03
C LEU A 104 -24.69 16.89 0.67
N ARG A 105 -25.41 17.04 -0.45
CA ARG A 105 -24.84 16.96 -1.81
C ARG A 105 -23.56 17.75 -2.01
N THR A 106 -23.58 19.05 -1.73
CA THR A 106 -22.38 19.89 -1.90
C THR A 106 -21.23 19.47 -0.99
N PRO A 107 -21.38 19.38 0.36
CA PRO A 107 -20.27 19.01 1.21
C PRO A 107 -19.80 17.56 1.02
N ALA A 108 -20.68 16.61 0.66
CA ALA A 108 -20.31 15.23 0.35
C ALA A 108 -19.51 15.13 -0.96
N LEU A 109 -19.91 15.85 -2.01
CA LEU A 109 -19.10 15.94 -3.24
C LEU A 109 -17.76 16.66 -2.99
N GLN A 110 -17.75 17.72 -2.17
CA GLN A 110 -16.53 18.40 -1.76
C GLN A 110 -15.58 17.48 -0.97
N ALA A 111 -16.11 16.57 -0.14
CA ALA A 111 -15.32 15.56 0.55
C ALA A 111 -14.80 14.50 -0.45
N TRP A 112 -15.67 13.97 -1.31
CA TRP A 112 -15.33 12.94 -2.30
C TRP A 112 -14.24 13.37 -3.30
N VAL A 113 -14.20 14.66 -3.70
CA VAL A 113 -13.12 15.18 -4.59
C VAL A 113 -11.81 15.50 -3.86
N ARG A 114 -11.73 15.44 -2.52
CA ARG A 114 -10.48 15.80 -1.79
C ARG A 114 -9.30 14.93 -2.24
N ASN A 115 -9.56 13.64 -2.42
CA ASN A 115 -8.61 12.63 -2.89
C ASN A 115 -9.17 12.04 -4.17
N LEU A 116 -8.82 12.61 -5.33
CA LEU A 116 -9.44 12.23 -6.60
C LEU A 116 -8.51 11.36 -7.44
N ASP A 117 -8.94 10.13 -7.67
CA ASP A 117 -8.22 9.14 -8.47
C ASP A 117 -8.79 9.07 -9.91
N PHE A 118 -7.93 9.34 -10.88
CA PHE A 118 -8.22 9.23 -12.31
C PHE A 118 -7.60 7.95 -12.89
N HIS A 119 -8.47 6.97 -13.13
CA HIS A 119 -8.19 5.72 -13.80
C HIS A 119 -8.69 5.82 -15.24
N HIS A 120 -8.03 5.14 -16.17
CA HIS A 120 -8.34 5.28 -17.59
C HIS A 120 -9.79 4.92 -17.98
N ASP A 121 -10.43 3.99 -17.26
CA ASP A 121 -11.82 3.56 -17.52
C ASP A 121 -12.88 4.55 -17.01
N SER A 122 -12.57 5.35 -15.97
CA SER A 122 -13.49 6.32 -15.37
C SER A 122 -13.14 7.78 -15.68
N PHE A 123 -12.13 8.01 -16.54
CA PHE A 123 -11.55 9.34 -16.76
C PHE A 123 -12.56 10.33 -17.35
N GLU A 124 -13.22 9.95 -18.44
CA GLU A 124 -14.13 10.82 -19.19
C GLU A 124 -15.26 11.35 -18.31
N GLU A 125 -15.90 10.46 -17.55
CA GLU A 125 -17.03 10.77 -16.67
C GLU A 125 -16.63 11.66 -15.49
N LYS A 126 -15.46 11.40 -14.89
CA LYS A 126 -14.89 12.24 -13.83
C LYS A 126 -14.51 13.62 -14.36
N LEU A 127 -13.96 13.70 -15.58
CA LEU A 127 -13.64 14.98 -16.24
C LEU A 127 -14.91 15.77 -16.57
N GLU A 128 -15.93 15.14 -17.16
CA GLU A 128 -17.22 15.78 -17.45
C GLU A 128 -17.91 16.28 -16.18
N LEU A 129 -17.85 15.49 -15.09
CA LEU A 129 -18.37 15.91 -13.78
C LEU A 129 -17.67 17.17 -13.28
N LEU A 130 -16.34 17.24 -13.36
CA LEU A 130 -15.57 18.42 -12.95
C LEU A 130 -15.81 19.63 -13.87
N GLN A 131 -15.93 19.43 -15.18
CA GLN A 131 -16.28 20.49 -16.14
C GLN A 131 -17.67 21.06 -15.84
N ALA A 132 -18.64 20.22 -15.49
CA ALA A 132 -19.98 20.64 -15.07
C ALA A 132 -20.01 21.30 -13.68
N ASN A 133 -19.00 21.05 -12.82
CA ASN A 133 -18.97 21.48 -11.42
C ASN A 133 -17.61 22.10 -11.04
N THR A 134 -17.13 23.07 -11.81
CA THR A 134 -15.77 23.66 -11.66
C THR A 134 -15.45 24.20 -10.26
N HIS A 135 -16.46 24.56 -9.47
CA HIS A 135 -16.29 24.93 -8.06
C HIS A 135 -15.69 23.81 -7.18
N LEU A 136 -15.82 22.54 -7.57
CA LEU A 136 -15.24 21.39 -6.87
C LEU A 136 -13.70 21.34 -7.01
N LEU A 137 -13.13 21.96 -8.05
CA LEU A 137 -11.68 21.92 -8.32
C LEU A 137 -10.86 22.51 -7.17
N ALA A 138 -11.37 23.57 -6.54
CA ALA A 138 -10.74 24.21 -5.38
C ALA A 138 -10.69 23.31 -4.11
N HIS A 139 -11.44 22.21 -4.09
CA HIS A 139 -11.49 21.25 -3.00
C HIS A 139 -10.60 20.03 -3.21
N ILE A 140 -10.05 19.81 -4.41
CA ILE A 140 -9.10 18.73 -4.69
C ILE A 140 -7.80 19.04 -3.94
N ARG A 141 -7.38 18.12 -3.07
CA ARG A 141 -6.15 18.21 -2.26
C ARG A 141 -5.08 17.27 -2.76
N TYR A 142 -5.49 16.07 -3.18
CA TYR A 142 -4.66 15.04 -3.76
C TYR A 142 -5.30 14.59 -5.08
N LEU A 143 -4.49 14.47 -6.12
CA LEU A 143 -4.89 14.06 -7.44
C LEU A 143 -3.99 12.92 -7.89
N ARG A 144 -4.55 11.71 -7.99
CA ARG A 144 -3.83 10.53 -8.46
C ARG A 144 -4.14 10.26 -9.93
N ILE A 145 -3.11 10.05 -10.73
CA ILE A 145 -3.20 9.80 -12.18
C ILE A 145 -2.67 8.39 -12.45
N PHE A 146 -3.54 7.50 -12.92
CA PHE A 146 -3.20 6.12 -13.28
C PHE A 146 -3.31 5.89 -14.78
N ASN A 147 -2.15 5.79 -15.42
CA ASN A 147 -1.97 5.57 -16.86
C ASN A 147 -1.51 4.12 -17.17
N CYS A 148 -1.54 3.23 -16.18
CA CYS A 148 -0.70 2.03 -16.15
C CYS A 148 -1.47 0.70 -16.14
N VAL A 149 -2.02 0.35 -14.97
CA VAL A 149 -1.99 -1.04 -14.46
C VAL A 149 -2.77 -2.03 -15.34
N GLU A 150 -3.85 -1.57 -15.96
CA GLU A 150 -4.80 -2.35 -16.76
C GLU A 150 -4.34 -2.66 -18.21
N TRP A 151 -3.35 -1.94 -18.73
CA TRP A 151 -2.80 -2.19 -20.08
C TRP A 151 -1.71 -3.26 -20.08
N PHE A 152 -1.43 -3.83 -18.91
CA PHE A 152 -0.41 -4.85 -18.66
C PHE A 152 -1.03 -6.22 -18.44
N ASP A 153 -2.21 -6.46 -19.02
CA ASP A 153 -2.65 -7.82 -19.28
C ASP A 153 -1.65 -8.45 -20.27
N PHE A 154 -0.69 -9.21 -19.75
CA PHE A 154 0.28 -9.97 -20.53
C PHE A 154 -0.39 -10.95 -21.52
N LYS A 155 -1.67 -11.30 -21.30
CA LYS A 155 -2.49 -12.11 -22.22
C LYS A 155 -3.03 -11.28 -23.40
N ASN A 156 -3.03 -9.96 -23.30
CA ASN A 156 -3.48 -9.04 -24.35
C ASN A 156 -2.54 -7.83 -24.56
N PRO A 157 -1.28 -8.06 -24.98
CA PRO A 157 -0.32 -6.99 -25.30
C PRO A 157 -0.72 -6.11 -26.49
N ASN A 158 -1.84 -6.44 -27.16
CA ASN A 158 -2.42 -5.70 -28.27
C ASN A 158 -3.54 -4.73 -27.83
N ARG A 159 -3.88 -4.63 -26.53
CA ARG A 159 -4.84 -3.65 -26.00
C ARG A 159 -4.30 -2.24 -26.27
N LYS A 160 -4.78 -1.62 -27.36
CA LYS A 160 -4.32 -0.30 -27.80
C LYS A 160 -4.60 0.73 -26.71
N ARG A 161 -3.56 1.49 -26.34
CA ARG A 161 -3.69 2.70 -25.50
C ARG A 161 -4.79 3.59 -26.10
N PRO A 162 -5.82 4.00 -25.32
CA PRO A 162 -6.81 4.97 -25.78
C PRO A 162 -6.07 6.25 -26.19
N PRO A 163 -6.16 6.71 -27.45
CA PRO A 163 -5.39 7.85 -27.92
C PRO A 163 -5.74 9.15 -27.19
N SER A 164 -6.93 9.22 -26.59
CA SER A 164 -7.47 10.38 -25.89
C SER A 164 -6.97 10.56 -24.45
N PHE A 165 -6.39 9.55 -23.78
CA PHE A 165 -6.10 9.63 -22.33
C PHE A 165 -5.26 10.85 -21.97
N TRP A 166 -4.15 11.07 -22.66
CA TRP A 166 -3.27 12.22 -22.40
C TRP A 166 -3.89 13.57 -22.79
N ASP A 167 -4.82 13.60 -23.73
CA ASP A 167 -5.56 14.82 -24.07
C ASP A 167 -6.63 15.15 -23.02
N GLN A 168 -7.26 14.13 -22.43
CA GLN A 168 -8.14 14.30 -21.27
C GLN A 168 -7.34 14.75 -20.02
N ILE A 169 -6.11 14.25 -19.82
CA ILE A 169 -5.18 14.75 -18.79
C ILE A 169 -4.83 16.23 -19.03
N LYS A 170 -4.47 16.62 -20.27
CA LYS A 170 -4.21 18.03 -20.63
C LYS A 170 -5.42 18.91 -20.34
N ALA A 171 -6.63 18.44 -20.65
CA ALA A 171 -7.87 19.14 -20.34
C ALA A 171 -8.08 19.29 -18.83
N LEU A 172 -7.87 18.24 -18.03
CA LEU A 172 -7.96 18.28 -16.56
C LEU A 172 -6.96 19.27 -15.95
N LEU A 173 -5.68 19.20 -16.33
CA LEU A 173 -4.64 20.10 -15.83
C LEU A 173 -4.91 21.56 -16.21
N SER A 174 -5.44 21.80 -17.42
CA SER A 174 -5.83 23.13 -17.87
C SER A 174 -7.06 23.66 -17.11
N LEU A 175 -8.03 22.79 -16.81
CA LEU A 175 -9.20 23.12 -16.02
C LEU A 175 -8.82 23.48 -14.56
N LEU A 176 -7.89 22.71 -13.96
CA LEU A 176 -7.29 23.04 -12.66
C LEU A 176 -6.57 24.39 -12.71
N ALA A 177 -5.69 24.62 -13.68
CA ALA A 177 -4.94 25.87 -13.80
C ALA A 177 -5.85 27.11 -14.01
N ALA A 178 -6.98 26.94 -14.73
CA ALA A 178 -7.93 28.02 -15.00
C ALA A 178 -8.84 28.38 -13.82
N HIS A 179 -9.16 27.41 -12.94
CA HIS A 179 -10.14 27.59 -11.86
C HIS A 179 -9.56 27.56 -10.44
N MET A 180 -8.29 27.17 -10.25
CA MET A 180 -7.65 27.28 -8.95
C MET A 180 -7.42 28.76 -8.58
N PRO A 181 -7.68 29.17 -7.31
CA PRO A 181 -7.37 30.51 -6.85
C PRO A 181 -5.88 30.85 -7.07
N SER A 182 -5.57 32.11 -7.41
CA SER A 182 -4.20 32.54 -7.73
C SER A 182 -3.16 32.28 -6.62
N HIS A 183 -3.62 32.24 -5.37
CA HIS A 183 -2.87 31.95 -4.14
C HIS A 183 -2.89 30.47 -3.73
N ALA A 184 -3.69 29.63 -4.37
CA ALA A 184 -3.72 28.20 -4.10
C ALA A 184 -2.61 27.48 -4.87
N GLU A 185 -1.88 26.59 -4.21
CA GLU A 185 -0.72 25.91 -4.80
C GLU A 185 -1.08 24.81 -5.80
N GLY A 186 -2.35 24.37 -5.82
CA GLY A 186 -2.80 23.18 -6.56
C GLY A 186 -2.88 21.93 -5.66
N PRO A 187 -3.56 20.87 -6.12
CA PRO A 187 -3.50 19.56 -5.47
C PRO A 187 -2.07 19.00 -5.53
N LEU A 188 -1.72 18.14 -4.58
CA LEU A 188 -0.54 17.29 -4.68
C LEU A 188 -0.80 16.20 -5.72
N LEU A 189 0.15 15.98 -6.62
CA LEU A 189 0.02 15.01 -7.70
C LEU A 189 0.72 13.71 -7.36
N ASP A 190 0.00 12.60 -7.49
CA ASP A 190 0.54 11.25 -7.39
C ASP A 190 0.40 10.57 -8.76
N ILE A 191 1.52 10.30 -9.43
CA ILE A 191 1.55 9.97 -10.84
C ILE A 191 2.07 8.55 -11.05
N VAL A 192 1.23 7.69 -11.63
CA VAL A 192 1.52 6.28 -11.92
C VAL A 192 1.50 6.05 -13.43
N ILE A 193 2.69 5.87 -14.02
CA ILE A 193 2.89 5.93 -15.49
C ILE A 193 3.83 4.84 -16.02
N ASP A 194 3.62 4.48 -17.28
CA ASP A 194 4.57 3.77 -18.11
C ASP A 194 5.68 4.76 -18.52
N VAL A 195 6.95 4.36 -18.41
CA VAL A 195 8.08 5.23 -18.76
C VAL A 195 8.07 5.66 -20.23
N ASP A 196 7.49 4.84 -21.12
CA ASP A 196 7.35 5.14 -22.54
C ASP A 196 6.35 6.31 -22.79
N ASP A 197 5.50 6.67 -21.80
CA ASP A 197 4.62 7.86 -21.84
C ASP A 197 5.26 9.15 -21.28
N GLY A 198 6.53 9.12 -20.88
CA GLY A 198 7.20 10.25 -20.22
C GLY A 198 7.13 11.58 -20.99
N ASP A 199 7.15 11.54 -22.33
CA ASP A 199 6.95 12.74 -23.15
C ASP A 199 5.51 13.26 -23.09
N ALA A 200 4.51 12.39 -23.19
CA ALA A 200 3.11 12.80 -23.12
C ALA A 200 2.76 13.43 -21.77
N LEU A 201 3.32 12.91 -20.66
CA LEU A 201 3.23 13.54 -19.34
C LEU A 201 3.93 14.91 -19.32
N TYR A 202 5.16 14.99 -19.84
CA TYR A 202 5.92 16.24 -19.85
C TYR A 202 5.19 17.32 -20.65
N GLN A 203 4.71 17.03 -21.86
CA GLN A 203 3.91 17.99 -22.64
C GLN A 203 2.58 18.37 -21.95
N ALA A 204 2.00 17.50 -21.12
CA ALA A 204 0.78 17.81 -20.37
C ALA A 204 1.01 18.75 -19.18
N LEU A 205 2.15 18.61 -18.47
CA LEU A 205 2.50 19.44 -17.31
C LEU A 205 3.30 20.70 -17.67
N ARG A 206 4.00 20.73 -18.81
CA ARG A 206 4.83 21.86 -19.27
C ARG A 206 4.10 23.22 -19.35
N PRO A 207 2.82 23.31 -19.78
CA PRO A 207 2.06 24.57 -19.72
C PRO A 207 1.73 25.03 -18.28
N HIS A 208 1.81 24.11 -17.31
CA HIS A 208 1.29 24.26 -15.95
C HIS A 208 2.40 24.05 -14.89
N PRO A 209 3.51 24.82 -14.92
CA PRO A 209 4.68 24.56 -14.07
C PRO A 209 4.39 24.65 -12.56
N LYS A 210 3.34 25.39 -12.16
CA LYS A 210 2.85 25.38 -10.76
C LYS A 210 2.36 23.98 -10.35
N LEU A 211 1.60 23.29 -11.20
CA LEU A 211 1.14 21.92 -10.96
C LEU A 211 2.29 20.91 -11.08
N GLY A 212 3.21 21.10 -12.02
CA GLY A 212 4.45 20.29 -12.11
C GLY A 212 5.25 20.28 -10.81
N ARG A 213 5.40 21.44 -10.15
CA ARG A 213 6.03 21.54 -8.81
C ARG A 213 5.30 20.80 -7.70
N ARG A 214 4.07 20.34 -7.90
CA ARG A 214 3.24 19.64 -6.90
C ARG A 214 3.28 18.13 -7.04
N ILE A 215 4.10 17.57 -7.91
CA ILE A 215 4.35 16.11 -7.94
C ILE A 215 4.93 15.70 -6.59
N ALA A 216 4.16 14.89 -5.87
CA ALA A 216 4.48 14.37 -4.54
C ALA A 216 4.94 12.91 -4.60
N ALA A 217 4.38 12.15 -5.54
CA ALA A 217 4.78 10.78 -5.82
C ALA A 217 4.92 10.56 -7.33
N LEU A 218 5.98 9.86 -7.73
CA LEU A 218 6.22 9.43 -9.11
C LEU A 218 6.49 7.92 -9.14
N ARG A 219 5.54 7.15 -9.67
CA ARG A 219 5.59 5.69 -9.76
C ARG A 219 5.73 5.27 -11.22
N LEU A 220 6.89 4.73 -11.55
CA LEU A 220 7.36 4.43 -12.89
C LEU A 220 7.30 2.92 -13.15
N PHE A 221 6.68 2.55 -14.27
CA PHE A 221 6.65 1.17 -14.78
C PHE A 221 7.46 1.13 -16.08
N ASP A 222 8.62 0.48 -16.06
CA ASP A 222 9.34 0.05 -17.26
C ASP A 222 9.01 -1.42 -17.53
N LEU A 223 8.22 -1.64 -18.58
CA LEU A 223 7.74 -2.96 -18.98
C LEU A 223 8.35 -3.44 -20.30
N CYS A 224 9.40 -2.75 -20.79
CA CYS A 224 10.12 -2.98 -22.04
C CYS A 224 9.33 -3.85 -23.05
N ARG A 225 8.33 -3.26 -23.72
CA ARG A 225 7.26 -3.96 -24.48
C ARG A 225 7.73 -4.74 -25.73
N PHE A 226 9.02 -5.02 -25.83
CA PHE A 226 9.71 -5.56 -27.00
C PHE A 226 10.20 -6.97 -26.68
N SER A 227 9.66 -7.97 -27.37
CA SER A 227 10.28 -9.30 -27.41
C SER A 227 11.45 -9.32 -28.39
N ALA A 228 12.43 -10.19 -28.17
CA ALA A 228 13.64 -10.28 -29.00
C ALA A 228 13.33 -10.44 -30.50
N ALA A 229 12.26 -11.16 -30.82
CA ALA A 229 11.78 -11.35 -32.20
C ALA A 229 11.22 -10.07 -32.88
N ARG A 230 10.86 -9.03 -32.11
CA ARG A 230 10.39 -7.73 -32.62
C ARG A 230 11.50 -6.68 -32.72
N ILE A 231 12.60 -6.85 -31.98
CA ILE A 231 13.73 -5.91 -31.90
C ILE A 231 14.24 -5.48 -33.29
N SER A 232 14.46 -6.46 -34.18
CA SER A 232 15.00 -6.23 -35.53
C SER A 232 14.08 -5.44 -36.47
N LYS A 233 12.80 -5.24 -36.13
CA LYS A 233 11.81 -4.56 -36.98
C LYS A 233 11.33 -3.22 -36.43
N SER A 234 11.83 -2.77 -35.28
CA SER A 234 11.31 -1.57 -34.62
C SER A 234 12.40 -0.68 -34.00
N VAL A 235 13.53 -0.51 -34.68
CA VAL A 235 14.61 0.39 -34.25
C VAL A 235 14.09 1.81 -34.00
N ASP A 236 13.14 2.29 -34.82
CA ASP A 236 12.50 3.61 -34.66
C ASP A 236 11.54 3.72 -33.47
N ARG A 237 11.24 2.63 -32.73
CA ARG A 237 10.30 2.62 -31.60
C ARG A 237 10.95 2.58 -30.22
N TYR A 238 12.27 2.49 -30.13
CA TYR A 238 12.95 2.55 -28.84
C TYR A 238 13.02 3.98 -28.32
N SER A 239 11.90 4.46 -27.79
CA SER A 239 11.78 5.86 -27.41
C SER A 239 12.55 6.17 -26.13
N THR A 240 13.76 6.72 -26.29
CA THR A 240 14.47 7.42 -25.20
C THR A 240 13.76 8.71 -24.79
N SER A 241 12.78 9.19 -25.57
CA SER A 241 12.04 10.41 -25.25
C SER A 241 11.30 10.28 -23.93
N GLY A 242 10.80 9.10 -23.56
CA GLY A 242 10.12 8.89 -22.28
C GLY A 242 11.01 9.22 -21.09
N TRP A 243 12.11 8.48 -20.94
CA TRP A 243 13.15 8.72 -19.93
C TRP A 243 13.73 10.15 -19.97
N THR A 244 13.99 10.68 -21.17
CA THR A 244 14.55 12.04 -21.34
C THR A 244 13.56 13.11 -20.88
N SER A 245 12.27 12.97 -21.24
CA SER A 245 11.21 13.89 -20.84
C SER A 245 10.87 13.77 -19.36
N LEU A 246 11.03 12.60 -18.73
CA LEU A 246 10.96 12.48 -17.27
C LEU A 246 12.13 13.20 -16.58
N ALA A 247 13.34 13.14 -17.13
CA ALA A 247 14.47 13.91 -16.61
C ALA A 247 14.25 15.43 -16.78
N LEU A 248 13.67 15.88 -17.90
CA LEU A 248 13.27 17.28 -18.10
C LEU A 248 12.16 17.69 -17.13
N LEU A 249 11.15 16.84 -16.93
CA LEU A 249 10.07 17.06 -15.96
C LEU A 249 10.61 17.29 -14.55
N LEU A 250 11.56 16.46 -14.09
CA LEU A 250 12.19 16.63 -12.79
C LEU A 250 12.95 17.96 -12.68
N LYS A 251 13.67 18.39 -13.72
CA LYS A 251 14.39 19.68 -13.73
C LYS A 251 13.44 20.88 -13.67
N ASP A 252 12.32 20.83 -14.37
CA ASP A 252 11.32 21.91 -14.42
C ASP A 252 10.43 21.93 -13.16
N ALA A 253 10.11 20.76 -12.61
CA ALA A 253 9.29 20.58 -11.41
C ALA A 253 10.04 20.84 -10.10
N LEU A 254 11.34 20.51 -10.03
CA LEU A 254 12.15 20.58 -8.80
C LEU A 254 13.37 21.49 -9.01
N PRO A 255 13.18 22.80 -9.20
CA PRO A 255 14.31 23.72 -9.38
C PRO A 255 15.19 23.75 -8.12
N ARG A 256 16.50 23.50 -8.28
CA ARG A 256 17.55 23.40 -7.24
C ARG A 256 17.52 24.45 -6.12
N THR A 257 16.92 25.62 -6.35
CA THR A 257 16.87 26.75 -5.41
C THR A 257 15.57 26.82 -4.61
N SER A 258 14.60 25.94 -4.85
CA SER A 258 13.31 25.97 -4.15
C SER A 258 13.30 25.03 -2.95
N SER A 259 12.83 25.53 -1.81
CA SER A 259 12.53 24.74 -0.61
C SER A 259 11.23 23.92 -0.74
N ALA A 260 10.73 23.70 -1.96
CA ALA A 260 9.48 22.99 -2.21
C ALA A 260 9.73 21.48 -2.21
N GLU A 261 9.81 20.90 -1.00
CA GLU A 261 10.03 19.48 -0.71
C GLU A 261 8.79 18.62 -1.02
N ASN A 262 8.30 18.72 -2.25
CA ASN A 262 7.06 18.09 -2.68
C ASN A 262 7.28 16.63 -3.08
N LEU A 263 8.22 16.33 -4.00
CA LEU A 263 8.51 14.95 -4.41
C LEU A 263 9.14 14.17 -3.24
N ARG A 264 8.35 13.27 -2.66
CA ARG A 264 8.69 12.49 -1.47
C ARG A 264 8.75 11.00 -1.74
N VAL A 265 8.01 10.52 -2.74
CA VAL A 265 7.93 9.09 -3.09
C VAL A 265 8.36 8.88 -4.53
N VAL A 266 9.33 8.00 -4.75
CA VAL A 266 9.64 7.44 -6.06
C VAL A 266 9.53 5.93 -5.99
N GLU A 267 8.71 5.36 -6.85
CA GLU A 267 8.63 3.91 -7.03
C GLU A 267 9.03 3.58 -8.47
N TYR A 268 9.84 2.55 -8.68
CA TYR A 268 10.25 2.11 -10.01
C TYR A 268 10.15 0.58 -10.13
N LYS A 269 9.49 0.12 -11.19
CA LYS A 269 9.23 -1.30 -11.48
C LYS A 269 9.75 -1.64 -12.88
N CYS A 270 10.71 -2.55 -13.01
CA CYS A 270 11.43 -2.84 -14.26
C CYS A 270 11.30 -4.31 -14.69
N TYR A 271 10.20 -4.66 -15.35
CA TYR A 271 9.78 -6.04 -15.64
C TYR A 271 10.52 -6.72 -16.81
N SER A 272 11.66 -6.19 -17.25
CA SER A 272 12.52 -6.87 -18.23
C SER A 272 13.89 -6.22 -18.26
N VAL A 273 14.94 -7.03 -18.08
CA VAL A 273 16.35 -6.58 -18.09
C VAL A 273 17.18 -7.31 -19.16
N SER A 274 16.75 -8.50 -19.58
CA SER A 274 17.45 -9.38 -20.54
C SER A 274 17.65 -8.81 -21.95
N GLN A 275 17.03 -7.67 -22.29
CA GLN A 275 16.99 -7.12 -23.66
C GLN A 275 17.25 -5.61 -23.74
N GLU A 276 17.81 -4.99 -22.70
CA GLU A 276 17.98 -3.53 -22.73
C GLU A 276 19.13 -3.06 -23.62
N VAL A 277 18.79 -2.25 -24.61
CA VAL A 277 19.70 -1.58 -25.54
C VAL A 277 20.47 -0.43 -24.89
N GLU A 278 21.75 -0.26 -25.24
CA GLU A 278 22.69 0.65 -24.58
C GLU A 278 22.19 2.09 -24.44
N PHE A 279 21.51 2.61 -25.47
CA PHE A 279 21.00 3.97 -25.48
C PHE A 279 19.76 4.17 -24.58
N ARG A 280 18.97 3.12 -24.27
CA ARG A 280 17.91 3.17 -23.23
C ARG A 280 18.57 3.27 -21.85
N ARG A 281 19.62 2.50 -21.59
CA ARG A 281 20.45 2.62 -20.35
C ARG A 281 21.04 4.02 -20.22
N ALA A 282 21.55 4.61 -21.29
CA ALA A 282 22.06 5.98 -21.28
C ALA A 282 20.97 7.01 -20.89
N ALA A 283 19.74 6.87 -21.41
CA ALA A 283 18.62 7.73 -21.04
C ALA A 283 18.17 7.51 -19.57
N LYS A 284 18.15 6.26 -19.10
CA LYS A 284 17.92 5.92 -17.67
C LYS A 284 18.96 6.57 -16.76
N ARG A 285 20.25 6.49 -17.09
CA ARG A 285 21.33 7.15 -16.33
C ARG A 285 21.11 8.65 -16.20
N ILE A 286 20.70 9.31 -17.29
CA ILE A 286 20.36 10.75 -17.28
C ILE A 286 19.18 11.03 -16.34
N PHE A 287 18.15 10.18 -16.34
CA PHE A 287 17.04 10.28 -15.39
C PHE A 287 17.49 10.09 -13.94
N TRP A 288 18.21 9.01 -13.61
CA TRP A 288 18.63 8.70 -12.23
C TRP A 288 19.63 9.71 -11.66
N SER A 289 20.59 10.16 -12.49
CA SER A 289 21.48 11.28 -12.14
C SER A 289 20.68 12.56 -11.89
N THR A 290 19.68 12.86 -12.72
CA THR A 290 18.80 14.02 -12.50
C THR A 290 17.96 13.86 -11.23
N LEU A 291 17.43 12.67 -10.94
CA LEU A 291 16.67 12.42 -9.72
C LEU A 291 17.55 12.69 -8.48
N THR A 292 18.76 12.14 -8.46
CA THR A 292 19.73 12.34 -7.37
C THR A 292 20.10 13.82 -7.19
N ASP A 293 20.34 14.54 -8.29
CA ASP A 293 20.70 15.96 -8.29
C ASP A 293 19.61 16.89 -7.73
N GLN A 294 18.34 16.58 -8.01
CA GLN A 294 17.20 17.48 -7.71
C GLN A 294 16.42 17.07 -6.45
N CYS A 295 16.36 15.78 -6.11
CA CYS A 295 15.37 15.22 -5.18
C CYS A 295 15.95 14.98 -3.78
N LYS A 296 16.52 16.02 -3.17
CA LYS A 296 17.09 15.94 -1.82
C LYS A 296 16.06 15.55 -0.74
N SER A 297 14.80 15.89 -0.98
CA SER A 297 13.63 15.67 -0.11
C SER A 297 12.95 14.31 -0.30
N LEU A 298 13.54 13.41 -1.09
CA LEU A 298 13.00 12.06 -1.28
C LEU A 298 12.96 11.33 0.07
N HIS A 299 11.78 10.93 0.52
CA HIS A 299 11.56 10.19 1.77
C HIS A 299 11.45 8.68 1.54
N GLU A 300 10.87 8.27 0.41
CA GLU A 300 10.54 6.89 0.08
C GLU A 300 11.07 6.57 -1.33
N LEU A 301 11.92 5.54 -1.43
CA LEU A 301 12.43 5.01 -2.68
C LEU A 301 12.16 3.51 -2.74
N GLY A 302 11.20 3.11 -3.58
CA GLY A 302 10.87 1.72 -3.86
C GLY A 302 11.41 1.28 -5.21
N LEU A 303 12.22 0.23 -5.24
CA LEU A 303 12.80 -0.36 -6.44
C LEU A 303 12.37 -1.83 -6.55
N LEU A 304 11.68 -2.17 -7.63
CA LEU A 304 11.31 -3.53 -8.01
C LEU A 304 11.96 -3.82 -9.37
N ILE A 305 13.16 -4.40 -9.37
CA ILE A 305 14.06 -4.51 -10.52
C ILE A 305 14.79 -5.85 -10.47
N SER A 306 15.16 -6.46 -11.59
CA SER A 306 16.14 -7.56 -11.51
C SER A 306 17.53 -6.98 -11.21
N PHE A 307 18.38 -7.71 -10.48
CA PHE A 307 19.71 -7.21 -10.16
C PHE A 307 20.60 -7.14 -11.42
N GLY A 308 21.41 -6.08 -11.51
CA GLY A 308 22.26 -5.76 -12.67
C GLY A 308 22.81 -4.33 -12.65
N ASP A 309 23.44 -3.91 -13.76
CA ASP A 309 24.15 -2.63 -13.88
C ASP A 309 23.30 -1.40 -13.49
N ASP A 310 22.03 -1.38 -13.86
CA ASP A 310 21.10 -0.26 -13.59
C ASP A 310 20.84 -0.08 -12.09
N ALA A 311 20.62 -1.18 -11.36
CA ALA A 311 20.48 -1.18 -9.91
C ALA A 311 21.75 -0.66 -9.23
N HIS A 312 22.89 -1.17 -9.68
CA HIS A 312 24.19 -0.88 -9.12
C HIS A 312 24.58 0.61 -9.25
N GLN A 313 24.32 1.24 -10.41
CA GLN A 313 24.62 2.66 -10.60
C GLN A 313 23.73 3.57 -9.74
N LEU A 314 22.44 3.25 -9.62
CA LEU A 314 21.47 4.01 -8.82
C LEU A 314 21.86 3.96 -7.33
N LEU A 315 22.19 2.77 -6.82
CA LEU A 315 22.54 2.53 -5.41
C LEU A 315 23.91 3.10 -5.03
N LEU A 316 24.90 3.07 -5.94
CA LEU A 316 26.24 3.59 -5.65
C LEU A 316 26.36 5.11 -5.75
N GLN A 317 25.51 5.78 -6.53
CA GLN A 317 25.64 7.21 -6.84
C GLN A 317 24.54 8.07 -6.22
N GLY A 318 23.43 7.47 -5.78
CA GLY A 318 22.32 8.16 -5.14
C GLY A 318 22.65 8.68 -3.74
N ASN A 319 22.65 10.01 -3.57
CA ASN A 319 22.68 10.67 -2.27
C ASN A 319 21.31 11.29 -1.95
N PHE A 320 20.51 10.59 -1.15
CA PHE A 320 19.17 11.01 -0.72
C PHE A 320 19.18 11.30 0.79
N PRO A 321 19.57 12.51 1.23
CA PRO A 321 19.80 12.81 2.65
C PRO A 321 18.52 12.79 3.51
N SER A 322 17.34 12.90 2.90
CA SER A 322 16.05 12.83 3.59
C SER A 322 15.37 11.44 3.52
N LEU A 323 16.05 10.43 2.96
CA LEU A 323 15.46 9.11 2.73
C LEU A 323 15.20 8.39 4.07
N LYS A 324 13.94 8.02 4.30
CA LYS A 324 13.46 7.33 5.51
C LYS A 324 13.14 5.87 5.25
N THR A 325 12.66 5.58 4.04
CA THR A 325 12.26 4.23 3.62
C THR A 325 12.92 3.92 2.29
N PHE A 326 13.74 2.87 2.29
CA PHE A 326 14.30 2.29 1.09
C PHE A 326 13.78 0.86 0.97
N GLU A 327 13.16 0.54 -0.15
CA GLU A 327 12.68 -0.80 -0.47
C GLU A 327 13.32 -1.27 -1.76
N LEU A 328 13.96 -2.45 -1.72
CA LEU A 328 14.51 -3.12 -2.88
C LEU A 328 13.95 -4.54 -2.94
N ARG A 329 13.32 -4.86 -4.07
CA ARG A 329 12.74 -6.17 -4.37
C ARG A 329 13.27 -6.64 -5.72
N GLU A 330 13.65 -7.90 -5.82
CA GLU A 330 13.96 -8.48 -7.12
C GLU A 330 12.68 -8.82 -7.90
N ILE A 331 12.72 -8.60 -9.21
CA ILE A 331 11.84 -9.31 -10.15
C ILE A 331 12.57 -10.59 -10.57
N MET A 332 12.32 -11.66 -9.81
CA MET A 332 12.74 -13.01 -10.17
C MET A 332 11.87 -13.45 -11.36
N GLU A 333 12.44 -13.51 -12.57
CA GLU A 333 11.77 -14.14 -13.73
C GLU A 333 11.89 -15.67 -13.70
N ASP A 334 12.91 -16.20 -12.99
CA ASP A 334 13.14 -17.63 -12.70
C ASP A 334 13.78 -17.76 -11.32
N GLU A 335 13.66 -18.93 -10.70
CA GLU A 335 13.87 -19.17 -9.27
C GLU A 335 15.35 -19.23 -8.80
N THR A 336 16.30 -18.73 -9.59
CA THR A 336 17.73 -18.82 -9.24
C THR A 336 18.10 -17.94 -8.06
N LEU A 337 18.48 -18.56 -6.94
CA LEU A 337 18.84 -17.90 -5.68
C LEU A 337 19.78 -16.68 -5.81
N LEU A 338 19.38 -15.61 -5.11
CA LEU A 338 20.19 -14.43 -4.87
C LEU A 338 21.47 -14.74 -4.10
N ASN A 339 22.63 -14.48 -4.71
CA ASN A 339 23.88 -14.41 -3.94
C ASN A 339 23.95 -13.10 -3.15
N VAL A 340 23.48 -13.15 -1.90
CA VAL A 340 23.44 -12.03 -0.95
C VAL A 340 24.83 -11.41 -0.72
N GLU A 341 25.93 -12.17 -0.87
CA GLU A 341 27.29 -11.65 -0.70
C GLU A 341 27.62 -10.55 -1.73
N ALA A 342 27.10 -10.65 -2.96
CA ALA A 342 27.33 -9.66 -4.01
C ALA A 342 26.71 -8.28 -3.68
N ILE A 343 25.64 -8.26 -2.89
CA ILE A 343 25.00 -7.03 -2.40
C ILE A 343 25.80 -6.45 -1.21
N SER A 344 26.44 -7.28 -0.39
CA SER A 344 27.16 -6.81 0.81
C SER A 344 28.40 -5.94 0.50
N ALA A 345 29.06 -6.16 -0.64
CA ALA A 345 30.30 -5.47 -1.03
C ALA A 345 30.11 -3.96 -1.33
N PRO A 346 29.20 -3.52 -2.23
CA PRO A 346 28.98 -2.09 -2.50
C PRO A 346 28.42 -1.32 -1.29
N PHE A 347 27.65 -1.98 -0.42
CA PHE A 347 27.08 -1.34 0.78
C PHE A 347 28.11 -1.03 1.88
N GLN A 348 29.36 -1.50 1.78
CA GLN A 348 30.41 -1.09 2.74
C GLN A 348 30.76 0.41 2.69
N LEU A 349 30.43 1.11 1.59
CA LEU A 349 30.53 2.57 1.49
C LEU A 349 29.41 3.32 2.25
N CYS A 350 28.33 2.63 2.64
CA CYS A 350 27.27 3.18 3.48
C CYS A 350 27.56 3.06 5.00
N LYS A 351 28.80 2.72 5.40
CA LYS A 351 29.23 2.67 6.82
C LYS A 351 29.09 3.99 7.60
N ASN A 352 28.88 5.12 6.92
CA ASN A 352 28.56 6.39 7.57
C ASN A 352 27.10 6.51 8.06
N TRP A 353 26.23 5.53 7.78
CA TRP A 353 24.85 5.48 8.30
C TRP A 353 24.67 4.49 9.48
N SER A 354 25.75 3.80 9.90
CA SER A 354 25.72 2.87 11.04
C SER A 354 27.02 2.88 11.84
N SER A 355 27.40 4.04 12.36
CA SER A 355 28.42 4.15 13.41
C SER A 355 27.81 4.04 14.83
N VAL A 356 27.17 2.91 15.13
CA VAL A 356 27.07 2.36 16.49
C VAL A 356 27.34 0.85 16.42
N GLU A 357 28.63 0.54 16.51
CA GLU A 357 29.28 -0.67 17.03
C GLU A 357 28.83 -2.08 16.59
N ALA A 358 29.82 -2.82 16.07
CA ALA A 358 29.88 -4.27 16.14
C ALA A 358 31.28 -4.73 16.57
N SER A 359 31.51 -4.86 17.88
CA SER A 359 32.64 -5.61 18.45
C SER A 359 32.35 -6.07 19.88
N ARG A 360 32.49 -7.36 20.16
CA ARG A 360 32.29 -7.96 21.49
C ARG A 360 33.42 -7.59 22.44
N VAL A 361 33.09 -7.16 23.67
CA VAL A 361 33.44 -7.79 24.97
C VAL A 361 33.12 -6.83 26.15
N GLU A 362 32.33 -7.33 27.11
CA GLU A 362 32.18 -6.94 28.53
C GLU A 362 31.94 -5.46 28.96
N THR A 363 30.67 -5.21 29.32
CA THR A 363 30.18 -4.46 30.51
C THR A 363 30.20 -2.91 30.60
N LYS A 364 29.00 -2.41 30.97
CA LYS A 364 28.62 -1.16 31.68
C LYS A 364 28.22 0.13 30.91
N GLU A 365 26.91 0.39 31.04
CA GLU A 365 26.25 1.65 31.46
C GLU A 365 26.13 2.87 30.50
N PHE A 366 24.92 2.96 29.91
CA PHE A 366 24.03 4.14 29.78
C PHE A 366 24.45 5.44 29.06
N SER A 367 23.65 5.80 28.05
CA SER A 367 23.23 7.18 27.77
C SER A 367 21.82 7.24 27.15
N SER A 368 20.98 8.18 27.60
CA SER A 368 19.58 8.43 27.17
C SER A 368 19.30 9.94 27.16
N SER A 369 18.23 10.49 26.57
CA SER A 369 17.02 9.95 25.91
C SER A 369 16.76 10.80 24.62
N PRO A 370 15.56 11.17 24.10
CA PRO A 370 14.13 10.85 24.38
C PRO A 370 13.38 10.27 23.13
N ASP A 371 12.07 9.98 23.06
CA ASP A 371 10.97 9.91 24.06
C ASP A 371 9.88 8.91 23.58
N THR A 372 8.99 8.50 24.49
CA THR A 372 7.88 7.53 24.35
C THR A 372 8.25 6.03 24.40
N PHE A 373 7.36 5.27 25.04
CA PHE A 373 7.45 3.84 25.43
C PHE A 373 8.37 3.52 26.62
N LYS A 374 7.74 3.24 27.78
CA LYS A 374 8.37 2.54 28.90
C LYS A 374 8.60 1.08 28.49
N HIS A 375 9.79 0.75 27.99
CA HIS A 375 10.16 -0.64 27.77
C HIS A 375 10.31 -1.37 29.11
N LEU A 376 9.82 -2.61 29.18
CA LEU A 376 10.15 -3.51 30.29
C LEU A 376 11.66 -3.83 30.23
N PRO A 377 12.34 -3.97 31.39
CA PRO A 377 13.71 -4.49 31.42
C PRO A 377 13.76 -5.90 30.81
N SER A 378 14.93 -6.29 30.27
CA SER A 378 15.15 -7.66 29.83
C SER A 378 14.92 -8.64 30.99
N ALA A 379 14.26 -9.77 30.71
CA ALA A 379 13.87 -10.78 31.71
C ALA A 379 15.05 -11.35 32.50
N GLU A 380 16.27 -11.25 31.97
CA GLU A 380 17.51 -11.66 32.63
C GLU A 380 17.91 -10.75 33.81
N ASN A 381 17.34 -9.54 33.92
CA ASN A 381 17.79 -8.48 34.84
C ASN A 381 16.68 -7.94 35.76
N ALA A 382 15.49 -8.54 35.78
CA ALA A 382 14.39 -8.10 36.63
C ALA A 382 13.75 -9.29 37.37
N SER A 383 13.44 -9.10 38.65
CA SER A 383 12.68 -10.09 39.41
C SER A 383 11.23 -10.15 38.94
N VAL A 384 10.59 -11.31 39.13
CA VAL A 384 9.17 -11.52 38.83
C VAL A 384 8.29 -10.47 39.54
N ALA A 385 8.68 -10.04 40.75
CA ALA A 385 7.98 -9.01 41.49
C ALA A 385 8.07 -7.61 40.83
N GLU A 386 9.19 -7.25 40.21
CA GLU A 386 9.37 -5.98 39.50
C GLU A 386 8.62 -5.96 38.18
N LEU A 387 8.65 -7.05 37.41
CA LEU A 387 7.84 -7.22 36.19
C LEU A 387 6.34 -7.10 36.52
N ASN A 388 5.87 -7.81 37.55
CA ASN A 388 4.47 -7.73 38.00
C ASN A 388 4.09 -6.36 38.59
N GLY A 389 5.06 -5.55 39.05
CA GLY A 389 4.87 -4.15 39.40
C GLY A 389 4.67 -3.25 38.16
N LEU A 390 5.57 -3.35 37.18
CA LEU A 390 5.51 -2.55 35.95
C LEU A 390 4.24 -2.82 35.12
N ILE A 391 3.76 -4.07 35.11
CA ILE A 391 2.49 -4.45 34.48
C ILE A 391 1.29 -3.79 35.18
N LYS A 392 1.29 -3.73 36.52
CA LYS A 392 0.26 -3.01 37.30
C LYS A 392 0.29 -1.50 37.08
N ASP A 393 1.47 -0.93 36.84
CA ASP A 393 1.67 0.49 36.51
C ASP A 393 1.36 0.85 35.03
N GLY A 394 0.71 -0.06 34.29
CA GLY A 394 0.19 0.20 32.95
C GLY A 394 1.19 0.03 31.82
N ALA A 395 2.32 -0.67 32.03
CA ALA A 395 3.18 -1.10 30.93
C ALA A 395 2.51 -2.24 30.13
N ARG A 396 2.39 -2.05 28.82
CA ARG A 396 2.04 -3.10 27.83
C ARG A 396 2.92 -2.88 26.58
N PRO A 397 3.25 -3.92 25.79
CA PRO A 397 2.65 -5.26 25.76
C PRO A 397 3.53 -6.38 26.31
N LEU A 398 2.91 -7.41 26.89
CA LEU A 398 3.54 -8.73 26.97
C LEU A 398 3.56 -9.34 25.57
N ARG A 399 4.77 -9.44 25.02
CA ARG A 399 5.08 -10.06 23.73
C ARG A 399 5.64 -11.45 23.97
N ALA A 400 5.10 -12.43 23.28
CA ALA A 400 5.65 -13.77 23.23
C ALA A 400 5.75 -14.28 21.80
N SER A 401 6.72 -15.16 21.57
CA SER A 401 6.75 -16.07 20.41
C SER A 401 6.65 -17.51 20.91
N ALA A 402 5.91 -18.36 20.21
CA ALA A 402 5.72 -19.77 20.56
C ALA A 402 5.79 -20.68 19.32
N LEU A 403 6.35 -21.88 19.50
CA LEU A 403 6.28 -22.94 18.50
C LEU A 403 4.99 -23.75 18.70
N LEU A 404 4.23 -23.95 17.63
CA LEU A 404 3.00 -24.73 17.71
C LEU A 404 3.21 -26.16 17.21
N LYS A 405 2.79 -27.14 18.00
CA LYS A 405 2.84 -28.57 17.66
C LYS A 405 1.46 -29.21 17.76
N LYS A 406 1.28 -30.36 17.09
CA LYS A 406 0.08 -31.18 17.25
C LYS A 406 -0.07 -31.65 18.70
N LEU A 407 -1.29 -31.60 19.21
CA LEU A 407 -1.66 -32.33 20.42
C LEU A 407 -1.55 -33.83 20.16
N THR A 408 -0.58 -34.47 20.82
CA THR A 408 -0.51 -35.93 20.88
C THR A 408 -1.60 -36.45 21.82
N ALA A 409 -2.53 -37.25 21.27
CA ALA A 409 -3.73 -37.71 21.98
C ALA A 409 -3.48 -38.57 23.23
N ASP A 410 -2.23 -39.03 23.46
CA ASP A 410 -1.82 -39.89 24.58
C ASP A 410 -1.51 -39.16 25.91
N ARG A 411 -1.76 -37.83 26.00
CA ARG A 411 -1.59 -37.11 27.27
C ARG A 411 -2.69 -37.47 28.27
N THR A 412 -2.42 -38.51 29.07
CA THR A 412 -3.17 -38.79 30.30
C THR A 412 -3.05 -37.59 31.26
N SER A 413 -4.20 -37.06 31.69
CA SER A 413 -4.30 -35.75 32.35
C SER A 413 -3.71 -35.75 33.77
N GLY A 414 -2.41 -35.44 33.87
CA GLY A 414 -1.77 -35.10 35.14
C GLY A 414 -2.26 -33.73 35.61
N ILE A 415 -3.07 -33.69 36.67
CA ILE A 415 -3.65 -32.46 37.24
C ILE A 415 -2.54 -31.57 37.82
N ARG A 416 -2.06 -30.62 37.01
CA ARG A 416 -1.27 -29.45 37.39
C ARG A 416 -1.74 -28.25 36.57
N ASP A 417 -2.11 -27.16 37.25
CA ASP A 417 -2.73 -25.97 36.65
C ASP A 417 -1.86 -25.22 35.62
N ASP A 418 -0.56 -25.50 35.57
CA ASP A 418 0.45 -24.82 34.75
C ASP A 418 0.50 -25.31 33.28
N ASN A 419 -0.35 -26.29 32.92
CA ASN A 419 -0.29 -26.97 31.63
C ASN A 419 -1.08 -26.28 30.49
N ARG A 420 -1.88 -25.23 30.75
CA ARG A 420 -2.84 -24.68 29.76
C ARG A 420 -2.21 -24.36 28.40
N PHE A 421 -1.01 -23.78 28.36
CA PHE A 421 -0.30 -23.49 27.10
C PHE A 421 0.15 -24.76 26.36
N SER A 422 0.52 -25.81 27.11
CA SER A 422 0.85 -27.14 26.57
C SER A 422 -0.37 -27.86 26.05
N ASP A 423 -1.54 -27.64 26.67
CA ASP A 423 -2.85 -28.15 26.23
C ASP A 423 -3.36 -27.39 24.99
N LEU A 424 -2.82 -26.19 24.74
CA LEU A 424 -2.98 -25.41 23.51
C LEU A 424 -1.90 -25.72 22.46
N GLY A 425 -1.04 -26.73 22.68
CA GLY A 425 0.03 -27.12 21.75
C GLY A 425 1.15 -26.08 21.57
N MET A 426 1.18 -25.02 22.39
CA MET A 426 2.19 -23.96 22.34
C MET A 426 3.40 -24.32 23.20
N GLU A 427 4.41 -24.91 22.55
CA GLU A 427 5.69 -25.28 23.16
C GLU A 427 6.79 -24.26 22.84
N ALA A 428 7.87 -24.24 23.63
CA ALA A 428 9.03 -23.36 23.45
C ALA A 428 8.69 -21.86 23.29
N TRP A 429 8.59 -21.17 24.43
CA TRP A 429 8.29 -19.74 24.50
C TRP A 429 9.58 -18.90 24.43
N GLU A 430 9.63 -17.93 23.52
CA GLU A 430 10.63 -16.85 23.51
C GLU A 430 9.99 -15.56 24.04
N GLY A 431 10.66 -14.89 24.99
CA GLY A 431 10.16 -13.71 25.69
C GLY A 431 9.63 -14.02 27.10
N VAL A 432 8.85 -13.10 27.66
CA VAL A 432 8.22 -13.28 28.97
C VAL A 432 6.97 -14.13 28.79
N ARG A 433 7.03 -15.42 29.17
CA ARG A 433 5.84 -16.29 29.25
C ARG A 433 4.88 -15.65 30.27
N PRO A 434 3.64 -15.29 29.89
CA PRO A 434 2.69 -14.72 30.84
C PRO A 434 2.19 -15.80 31.82
N GLU A 435 1.87 -15.40 33.04
CA GLU A 435 1.21 -16.27 34.04
C GLU A 435 -0.20 -16.68 33.58
N PHE A 436 -0.88 -15.79 32.84
CA PHE A 436 -2.27 -15.94 32.37
C PHE A 436 -2.41 -15.61 30.88
N LEU A 437 -3.28 -16.33 30.15
CA LEU A 437 -3.53 -16.07 28.71
C LEU A 437 -4.11 -14.67 28.48
N GLU A 438 -4.86 -14.19 29.46
CA GLU A 438 -5.54 -12.90 29.49
C GLU A 438 -4.57 -11.70 29.51
N ASP A 439 -3.31 -11.88 29.91
CA ASP A 439 -2.32 -10.79 29.90
C ASP A 439 -1.59 -10.64 28.54
N LEU A 440 -1.73 -11.63 27.67
CA LEU A 440 -1.10 -11.64 26.35
C LEU A 440 -1.74 -10.61 25.43
N THR A 441 -0.89 -9.78 24.82
CA THR A 441 -1.31 -8.68 23.93
C THR A 441 -0.70 -8.75 22.54
N PHE A 442 0.46 -9.39 22.43
CA PHE A 442 1.12 -9.74 21.18
C PHE A 442 1.54 -11.21 21.24
N LEU A 443 1.21 -11.98 20.20
CA LEU A 443 1.65 -13.36 20.04
C LEU A 443 2.21 -13.57 18.64
N GLU A 444 3.40 -14.13 18.56
CA GLU A 444 3.97 -14.69 17.34
C GLU A 444 3.92 -16.23 17.40
N VAL A 445 3.37 -16.87 16.37
CA VAL A 445 3.20 -18.32 16.31
C VAL A 445 3.93 -18.89 15.11
N THR A 446 4.79 -19.87 15.36
CA THR A 446 5.51 -20.60 14.30
C THR A 446 5.06 -22.06 14.32
N PRO A 447 4.10 -22.49 13.49
CA PRO A 447 3.70 -23.91 13.38
C PRO A 447 4.85 -24.80 12.94
N VAL A 448 5.06 -25.94 13.61
CA VAL A 448 6.06 -26.93 13.20
C VAL A 448 5.48 -27.75 12.04
N ALA A 449 6.10 -27.63 10.86
CA ALA A 449 5.55 -28.06 9.56
C ALA A 449 4.98 -29.49 9.53
N ASP A 450 5.69 -30.46 10.11
CA ASP A 450 5.32 -31.88 10.03
C ASP A 450 4.12 -32.29 10.91
N LEU A 451 3.58 -31.37 11.71
CA LEU A 451 2.69 -31.71 12.83
C LEU A 451 1.34 -30.99 12.80
N VAL A 452 1.25 -29.76 12.31
CA VAL A 452 -0.01 -28.99 12.36
C VAL A 452 -0.81 -29.22 11.08
N ASP A 453 -1.75 -30.17 11.13
CA ASP A 453 -2.86 -30.17 10.18
C ASP A 453 -3.73 -28.94 10.49
N LEU A 454 -3.60 -27.90 9.66
CA LEU A 454 -4.33 -26.64 9.85
C LEU A 454 -5.85 -26.79 9.56
N HIS A 455 -6.30 -27.94 9.04
CA HIS A 455 -7.72 -28.32 8.99
C HIS A 455 -8.23 -28.95 10.31
N ASP A 456 -7.34 -29.25 11.26
CA ASP A 456 -7.74 -29.68 12.60
C ASP A 456 -8.52 -28.54 13.27
N LEU A 457 -9.78 -28.81 13.61
CA LEU A 457 -10.69 -27.84 14.23
C LEU A 457 -10.13 -27.26 15.53
N GLN A 458 -9.22 -27.98 16.20
CA GLN A 458 -8.53 -27.51 17.40
C GLN A 458 -7.60 -26.32 17.09
N PHE A 459 -6.98 -26.26 15.91
CA PHE A 459 -6.17 -25.10 15.48
C PHE A 459 -7.01 -23.85 15.20
N GLY A 460 -8.22 -24.01 14.66
CA GLY A 460 -9.17 -22.92 14.55
C GLY A 460 -9.62 -22.40 15.92
N GLN A 461 -9.97 -23.31 16.82
CA GLN A 461 -10.45 -22.99 18.17
C GLN A 461 -9.40 -22.28 19.03
N LEU A 462 -8.11 -22.54 18.82
CA LEU A 462 -6.99 -21.90 19.52
C LEU A 462 -7.06 -20.37 19.55
N PHE A 463 -7.55 -19.73 18.48
CA PHE A 463 -7.65 -18.26 18.40
C PHE A 463 -9.10 -17.75 18.50
N ALA A 464 -10.00 -18.55 19.07
CA ALA A 464 -11.31 -18.06 19.48
C ALA A 464 -11.16 -16.95 20.55
N SER A 465 -12.08 -15.99 20.52
CA SER A 465 -12.00 -14.74 21.30
C SER A 465 -11.90 -14.91 22.82
N ASP A 466 -12.36 -16.05 23.33
CA ASP A 466 -12.47 -16.40 24.74
C ASP A 466 -11.15 -16.92 25.34
N LEU A 467 -10.28 -17.53 24.53
CA LEU A 467 -8.95 -17.98 24.99
C LEU A 467 -7.94 -16.83 25.09
N PHE A 468 -8.07 -15.80 24.25
CA PHE A 468 -7.13 -14.69 24.16
C PHE A 468 -7.83 -13.32 24.20
N PRO A 469 -8.53 -12.98 25.30
CA PRO A 469 -9.45 -11.84 25.35
C PRO A 469 -8.79 -10.46 25.19
N ASN A 470 -7.47 -10.36 25.33
CA ASN A 470 -6.70 -9.12 25.18
C ASN A 470 -5.69 -9.13 24.03
N LEU A 471 -5.63 -10.18 23.21
CA LEU A 471 -4.66 -10.30 22.11
C LEU A 471 -4.98 -9.28 21.00
N ALA A 472 -4.18 -8.23 20.91
CA ALA A 472 -4.34 -7.14 19.94
C ALA A 472 -3.55 -7.39 18.65
N GLU A 473 -2.44 -8.13 18.73
CA GLU A 473 -1.53 -8.38 17.60
C GLU A 473 -1.21 -9.88 17.52
N LEU A 474 -1.56 -10.53 16.40
CA LEU A 474 -1.23 -11.93 16.12
C LEU A 474 -0.33 -12.00 14.88
N HIS A 475 0.85 -12.59 15.03
CA HIS A 475 1.81 -12.83 13.96
C HIS A 475 1.93 -14.34 13.73
N ILE A 476 1.91 -14.78 12.47
CA ILE A 476 2.02 -16.21 12.11
C ILE A 476 3.16 -16.38 11.12
N ARG A 477 4.14 -17.21 11.45
CA ARG A 477 5.29 -17.56 10.57
C ARG A 477 5.06 -18.92 9.94
N LEU A 478 4.55 -18.95 8.70
CA LEU A 478 4.40 -20.16 7.90
C LEU A 478 5.78 -20.78 7.68
N VAL A 479 5.91 -22.09 7.92
CA VAL A 479 7.21 -22.79 7.96
C VAL A 479 7.52 -23.55 6.67
N ASP A 480 6.53 -23.73 5.81
CA ASP A 480 6.64 -24.57 4.62
C ASP A 480 5.77 -24.03 3.47
N GLU A 481 6.19 -24.28 2.23
CA GLU A 481 5.52 -23.79 1.02
C GLU A 481 4.18 -24.51 0.77
N GLU A 482 4.02 -25.74 1.29
CA GLU A 482 2.78 -26.53 1.18
C GLU A 482 1.65 -26.08 2.13
N CYS A 483 1.84 -25.03 2.94
CA CYS A 483 0.77 -24.40 3.73
C CYS A 483 -0.25 -23.68 2.82
N GLY A 484 -1.13 -24.46 2.18
CA GLY A 484 -2.11 -23.99 1.21
C GLY A 484 -3.02 -22.88 1.75
N ILE A 485 -3.36 -21.92 0.88
CA ILE A 485 -4.23 -20.77 1.23
C ILE A 485 -5.59 -21.23 1.81
N SER A 486 -6.08 -22.40 1.42
CA SER A 486 -7.30 -23.02 1.95
C SER A 486 -7.32 -23.25 3.47
N THR A 487 -6.16 -23.33 4.13
CA THR A 487 -6.07 -23.46 5.58
C THR A 487 -5.96 -22.13 6.32
N LEU A 488 -5.61 -21.05 5.61
CA LEU A 488 -5.82 -19.69 6.12
C LEU A 488 -7.31 -19.34 6.18
N ASP A 489 -8.14 -19.80 5.24
CA ASP A 489 -9.59 -19.56 5.24
C ASP A 489 -10.27 -20.06 6.54
N VAL A 490 -9.89 -21.25 7.02
CA VAL A 490 -10.38 -21.82 8.30
C VAL A 490 -9.94 -20.94 9.47
N LEU A 491 -8.65 -20.61 9.55
CA LEU A 491 -8.10 -19.73 10.57
C LEU A 491 -8.81 -18.35 10.59
N PHE A 492 -9.01 -17.72 9.43
CA PHE A 492 -9.69 -16.42 9.33
C PHE A 492 -11.14 -16.50 9.83
N CYS A 493 -11.85 -17.61 9.56
CA CYS A 493 -13.21 -17.82 10.05
C CYS A 493 -13.28 -17.86 11.59
N HIS A 494 -12.25 -18.36 12.27
CA HIS A 494 -12.16 -18.34 13.74
C HIS A 494 -11.66 -17.00 14.27
N LEU A 495 -10.64 -16.38 13.65
CA LEU A 495 -10.14 -15.06 14.01
C LEU A 495 -11.20 -13.96 13.87
N ALA A 496 -12.17 -14.11 12.96
CA ALA A 496 -13.32 -13.21 12.82
C ALA A 496 -14.21 -13.12 14.09
N SER A 497 -14.09 -14.07 15.03
CA SER A 497 -14.74 -13.96 16.34
C SER A 497 -14.00 -13.04 17.33
N SER A 498 -12.71 -12.77 17.11
CA SER A 498 -11.90 -11.98 18.03
C SER A 498 -12.29 -10.50 18.03
N THR A 499 -12.75 -10.01 19.19
CA THR A 499 -13.12 -8.61 19.40
C THR A 499 -11.93 -7.74 19.82
N SER A 500 -10.83 -8.35 20.26
CA SER A 500 -9.60 -7.72 20.73
C SER A 500 -8.57 -7.53 19.62
N LEU A 501 -8.51 -8.43 18.64
CA LEU A 501 -7.51 -8.40 17.57
C LEU A 501 -7.61 -7.11 16.72
N ARG A 502 -6.46 -6.50 16.43
CA ARG A 502 -6.31 -5.26 15.64
C ARG A 502 -5.29 -5.42 14.51
N VAL A 503 -4.26 -6.22 14.72
CA VAL A 503 -3.21 -6.50 13.74
C VAL A 503 -3.08 -8.00 13.54
N LEU A 504 -3.08 -8.43 12.28
CA LEU A 504 -2.80 -9.81 11.88
C LEU A 504 -1.67 -9.79 10.85
N GLY A 505 -0.51 -10.30 11.24
CA GLY A 505 0.66 -10.45 10.37
C GLY A 505 0.82 -11.90 9.94
N ILE A 506 0.96 -12.15 8.65
CA ILE A 506 1.31 -13.46 8.10
C ILE A 506 2.65 -13.32 7.40
N PHE A 507 3.61 -14.12 7.84
CA PHE A 507 5.00 -14.09 7.42
C PHE A 507 5.40 -15.47 6.93
N ASP A 508 6.35 -15.50 6.00
CA ASP A 508 6.93 -16.72 5.45
C ASP A 508 8.33 -16.90 6.06
N ARG A 509 8.60 -18.07 6.66
CA ARG A 509 9.86 -18.40 7.31
C ARG A 509 11.02 -18.54 6.33
N ASN A 510 10.75 -18.96 5.09
CA ASN A 510 11.77 -19.25 4.08
C ASN A 510 12.10 -18.05 3.19
N ARG A 511 11.61 -16.84 3.54
CA ARG A 511 12.17 -15.58 3.02
C ARG A 511 13.60 -15.25 3.50
N ARG A 512 14.31 -16.25 4.01
CA ARG A 512 15.75 -16.44 3.85
C ARG A 512 15.99 -17.86 3.31
N GLU A 513 16.48 -17.95 2.07
CA GLU A 513 17.11 -19.12 1.41
C GLU A 513 16.18 -20.22 0.80
N ALA A 514 16.37 -20.46 -0.52
CA ALA A 514 15.93 -21.58 -1.41
C ALA A 514 14.42 -21.75 -1.73
N ASP A 515 13.92 -22.27 -2.88
CA ASP A 515 14.42 -22.58 -4.27
C ASP A 515 13.16 -23.03 -5.12
N LEU A 516 13.10 -23.04 -6.47
CA LEU A 516 13.34 -24.27 -7.25
C LEU A 516 12.10 -25.21 -7.50
N LEU A 517 11.23 -25.00 -8.51
CA LEU A 517 11.15 -25.84 -9.76
C LEU A 517 9.94 -25.61 -10.73
N ILE A 518 10.24 -25.08 -11.94
CA ILE A 518 9.99 -25.64 -13.32
C ILE A 518 8.64 -26.33 -13.67
N TYR A 519 8.00 -25.96 -14.82
CA TYR A 519 7.59 -26.95 -15.87
C TYR A 519 7.35 -26.38 -17.29
N GLN A 520 7.80 -27.14 -18.30
CA GLN A 520 7.55 -26.94 -19.75
C GLN A 520 6.28 -27.68 -20.24
N PRO A 521 5.71 -27.34 -21.41
CA PRO A 521 4.41 -27.87 -21.85
C PRO A 521 4.48 -29.18 -22.64
N CYS A 522 3.44 -30.00 -22.50
CA CYS A 522 3.10 -31.10 -23.41
C CYS A 522 1.66 -30.92 -23.94
N TYR A 523 1.56 -30.76 -25.27
CA TYR A 523 0.39 -30.72 -26.18
C TYR A 523 -1.03 -30.54 -25.60
#